data_AF-A0A399HRZ6-F1
#
_entry.id   AF-A0A399HRZ6-F1
#
_cell.length_a   1.000
_cell.length_b   1.000
_cell.length_c   1.000
_cell.angle_alpha   90.00
_cell.angle_beta   90.00
_cell.angle_gamma   90.00
#
_symmetry.space_group_name_H-M   'P 1'
#
loop_
_entity.id
_entity.type
_entity.pdbx_description
1 polymer ?
#
loop_
_entity_poly.entity_id
_entity_poly.type
_entity_poly.pdbx_seq_one_letter_code
_entity_poly.pdbx_strand_id
1 'polypeptide(L)'
;MLTSYVKTSKSKVTAHAAALSVLLSPGLLIIDHIHFQYNGFLYGILVLSMVLARNNSTLLLSGLLFAALLCLKHIYLYLAPAYFVYLLRAYCLGQRSSFPYFTIRFFNCVKLGVGIVAVFAAAFGPFAIWEQIPQVFSRLFPFSRGLCHAYWAPNVWAMYSFSDRVLIYLAPRLGLRVDQEAVNSVTRGLVGDTSFAVLPDISPLICFLLTLGTQIPVLFRLLYKPTWEAFIGAVTLCGYASFLFGWHVHEKAILLVIIPFSLIALQDRRYFGAFRPLAVAGHVSLFPLLYTAAEFPVKTVYTIFWLVLFLIAFDRLAPASPKPRIFLLDRFSLLYIALSIPLIAYCSLVHGIVFGSRYEFLPLMFTSSYSAVGVVGSWVGFLVVYFDL
;
A
#
# COMPACT_ATOMS: atom_id res chain seq x y z
N MET A 1 -10.08 9.68 16.03
CA MET A 1 -10.06 8.37 15.33
C MET A 1 -9.02 7.44 15.96
N LEU A 2 -7.74 7.82 16.01
CA LEU A 2 -6.68 7.05 16.68
C LEU A 2 -6.91 6.82 18.19
N THR A 3 -7.53 7.77 18.89
CA THR A 3 -7.94 7.59 20.29
C THR A 3 -8.90 6.41 20.47
N SER A 4 -9.84 6.22 19.55
CA SER A 4 -10.79 5.10 19.57
C SER A 4 -10.08 3.76 19.33
N TYR A 5 -9.08 3.75 18.44
CA TYR A 5 -8.19 2.60 18.24
C TYR A 5 -7.49 2.22 19.56
N VAL A 6 -6.87 3.18 20.24
CA VAL A 6 -6.20 2.92 21.53
C VAL A 6 -7.18 2.41 22.59
N LYS A 7 -8.36 3.04 22.73
CA LYS A 7 -9.38 2.65 23.72
C LYS A 7 -9.88 1.22 23.53
N THR A 8 -9.94 0.72 22.30
CA THR A 8 -10.44 -0.63 21.99
C THR A 8 -9.32 -1.69 21.86
N SER A 9 -8.04 -1.29 21.94
CA SER A 9 -6.91 -2.23 21.86
C SER A 9 -6.61 -2.93 23.18
N LYS A 10 -6.13 -4.18 23.10
CA LYS A 10 -5.76 -5.03 24.25
C LYS A 10 -4.61 -4.43 25.07
N SER A 11 -3.52 -4.02 24.41
CA SER A 11 -2.39 -3.35 25.05
C SER A 11 -2.42 -1.86 24.70
N LYS A 12 -2.53 -1.00 25.72
CA LYS A 12 -2.58 0.46 25.53
C LYS A 12 -1.24 1.01 25.06
N VAL A 13 -0.13 0.51 25.60
CA VAL A 13 1.22 0.99 25.27
C VAL A 13 1.55 0.76 23.80
N THR A 14 1.35 -0.47 23.30
CA THR A 14 1.59 -0.79 21.88
C THR A 14 0.65 -0.01 20.96
N ALA A 15 -0.62 0.15 21.34
CA ALA A 15 -1.58 0.92 20.56
C ALA A 15 -1.23 2.42 20.52
N HIS A 16 -0.74 3.00 21.61
CA HIS A 16 -0.26 4.39 21.64
C HIS A 16 0.96 4.56 20.73
N ALA A 17 1.93 3.65 20.78
CA ALA A 17 3.10 3.70 19.91
C ALA A 17 2.70 3.63 18.42
N ALA A 18 1.80 2.71 18.05
CA ALA A 18 1.27 2.60 16.69
C ALA A 18 0.43 3.83 16.26
N ALA A 19 -0.35 4.41 17.18
CA ALA A 19 -1.10 5.62 16.88
C ALA A 19 -0.19 6.83 16.66
N LEU A 20 0.84 6.99 17.49
CA LEU A 20 1.83 8.06 17.35
C LEU A 20 2.65 7.89 16.06
N SER A 21 2.99 6.66 15.67
CA SER A 21 3.72 6.42 14.42
C SER A 21 2.92 6.89 13.21
N VAL A 22 1.61 6.58 13.18
CA VAL A 22 0.71 7.06 12.12
C VAL A 22 0.55 8.58 12.16
N LEU A 23 0.31 9.16 13.33
CA LEU A 23 0.10 10.61 13.47
C LEU A 23 1.32 11.42 13.03
N LEU A 24 2.52 10.96 13.40
CA LEU A 24 3.79 11.64 13.08
C LEU A 24 4.42 11.11 11.79
N SER A 25 3.68 10.36 10.96
CA SER A 25 4.24 9.74 9.76
C SER A 25 4.80 10.79 8.79
N PRO A 26 6.08 10.65 8.37
CA PRO A 26 6.67 11.53 7.36
C PRO A 26 5.90 11.50 6.05
N GLY A 27 5.29 10.37 5.69
CA GLY A 27 4.50 10.28 4.46
C GLY A 27 3.27 11.19 4.49
N LEU A 28 2.59 11.33 5.62
CA LEU A 28 1.47 12.28 5.76
C LEU A 28 1.95 13.73 5.77
N LEU A 29 3.07 14.01 6.43
CA LEU A 29 3.66 15.35 6.40
C LEU A 29 4.01 15.77 4.96
N ILE A 30 4.75 14.92 4.25
CA ILE A 30 5.19 15.17 2.87
C ILE A 30 3.98 15.32 1.94
N ILE A 31 3.04 14.37 1.98
CA ILE A 31 1.97 14.32 0.99
C ILE A 31 0.87 15.35 1.27
N ASP A 32 0.49 15.56 2.52
CA ASP A 32 -0.63 16.46 2.82
C ASP A 32 -0.18 17.89 3.04
N HIS A 33 0.91 18.12 3.79
CA HIS A 33 1.29 19.46 4.22
C HIS A 33 2.25 20.15 3.26
N ILE A 34 3.01 19.37 2.47
CA ILE A 34 3.94 19.91 1.47
C ILE A 34 3.34 19.78 0.06
N HIS A 35 2.87 18.59 -0.33
CA HIS A 35 2.19 18.37 -1.62
C HIS A 35 0.71 18.76 -1.66
N PHE A 36 0.19 19.35 -0.59
CA PHE A 36 -1.17 19.90 -0.49
C PHE A 36 -2.27 18.89 -0.90
N GLN A 37 -2.31 17.77 -0.18
CA GLN A 37 -3.37 16.76 -0.33
C GLN A 37 -4.16 16.58 0.98
N TYR A 38 -5.32 15.95 0.88
CA TYR A 38 -6.22 15.71 2.02
C TYR A 38 -6.24 14.24 2.46
N ASN A 39 -5.13 13.49 2.34
CA ASN A 39 -5.16 12.06 2.59
C ASN A 39 -5.31 11.71 4.08
N GLY A 40 -4.82 12.54 5.00
CA GLY A 40 -4.88 12.34 6.44
C GLY A 40 -6.31 12.34 6.96
N PHE A 41 -7.17 13.20 6.40
CA PHE A 41 -8.62 13.15 6.62
C PHE A 41 -9.20 11.80 6.18
N LEU A 42 -8.89 11.38 4.95
CA LEU A 42 -9.41 10.13 4.36
C LEU A 42 -8.89 8.88 5.08
N TYR A 43 -7.60 8.83 5.42
CA TYR A 43 -6.99 7.78 6.23
C TYR A 43 -7.54 7.77 7.65
N GLY A 44 -7.89 8.93 8.20
CA GLY A 44 -8.61 9.02 9.46
C GLY A 44 -9.95 8.27 9.38
N ILE A 45 -10.75 8.54 8.34
CA ILE A 45 -12.01 7.84 8.09
C ILE A 45 -11.77 6.34 7.88
N LEU A 46 -10.73 5.95 7.13
CA LEU A 46 -10.34 4.55 6.95
C LEU A 46 -10.07 3.87 8.30
N VAL A 47 -9.19 4.46 9.12
CA VAL A 47 -8.85 3.94 10.45
C VAL A 47 -10.09 3.85 11.33
N LEU A 48 -10.97 4.85 11.32
CA LEU A 48 -12.21 4.81 12.09
C LEU A 48 -13.11 3.66 11.65
N SER A 49 -13.32 3.48 10.34
CA SER A 49 -14.12 2.38 9.80
C SER A 49 -13.54 1.02 10.21
N MET A 50 -12.21 0.87 10.17
CA MET A 50 -11.53 -0.34 10.62
C MET A 50 -11.67 -0.59 12.13
N VAL A 51 -11.64 0.46 12.96
CA VAL A 51 -11.82 0.35 14.41
C VAL A 51 -13.26 -0.03 14.76
N LEU A 52 -14.25 0.54 14.07
CA LEU A 52 -15.66 0.19 14.23
C LEU A 52 -15.93 -1.28 13.85
N ALA A 53 -15.08 -1.88 13.02
CA ALA A 53 -15.17 -3.29 12.65
C ALA A 53 -14.80 -4.27 13.80
N ARG A 54 -14.28 -3.76 14.94
CA ARG A 54 -13.92 -4.57 16.13
C ARG A 54 -15.13 -5.13 16.87
N ASN A 55 -16.24 -4.39 16.89
CA ASN A 55 -17.42 -4.74 17.67
C ASN A 55 -18.58 -5.10 16.73
N ASN A 56 -19.31 -6.17 17.07
CA ASN A 56 -20.44 -6.64 16.26
C ASN A 56 -21.56 -5.60 16.11
N SER A 57 -21.79 -4.77 17.13
CA SER A 57 -22.80 -3.71 17.11
C SER A 57 -22.48 -2.57 16.14
N THR A 58 -21.20 -2.33 15.84
CA THR A 58 -20.74 -1.22 14.99
C THR A 58 -20.32 -1.66 13.58
N LEU A 59 -20.48 -2.94 13.22
CA LEU A 59 -20.12 -3.48 11.90
C LEU A 59 -20.87 -2.78 10.75
N LEU A 60 -22.16 -2.51 10.92
CA LEU A 60 -22.92 -1.77 9.90
C LEU A 60 -22.31 -0.38 9.66
N LEU A 61 -22.02 0.35 10.74
CA LEU A 61 -21.42 1.68 10.65
C LEU A 61 -20.02 1.63 10.03
N SER A 62 -19.24 0.58 10.31
CA SER A 62 -17.95 0.35 9.63
C SER A 62 -18.11 0.28 8.11
N GLY A 63 -19.07 -0.51 7.62
CA GLY A 63 -19.36 -0.63 6.19
C GLY A 63 -19.87 0.66 5.55
N LEU A 64 -20.80 1.36 6.20
CA LEU A 64 -21.35 2.63 5.69
C LEU A 64 -20.29 3.73 5.65
N LEU A 65 -19.43 3.81 6.67
CA LEU A 65 -18.34 4.78 6.70
C LEU A 65 -17.29 4.49 5.62
N PHE A 66 -17.00 3.21 5.35
CA PHE A 66 -16.13 2.83 4.23
C PHE A 66 -16.77 3.11 2.86
N ALA A 67 -18.09 2.90 2.71
CA ALA A 67 -18.80 3.28 1.48
C ALA A 67 -18.74 4.80 1.23
N ALA A 68 -18.88 5.61 2.28
CA ALA A 68 -18.71 7.06 2.19
C ALA A 68 -17.27 7.44 1.82
N LEU A 69 -16.27 6.77 2.42
CA LEU A 69 -14.86 6.95 2.08
C LEU A 69 -14.58 6.63 0.60
N LEU A 70 -15.17 5.57 0.07
CA LEU A 70 -15.05 5.19 -1.33
C LEU A 70 -15.62 6.28 -2.27
N CYS A 71 -16.73 6.91 -1.88
CA CYS A 71 -17.31 8.04 -2.61
C CYS A 71 -16.44 9.30 -2.52
N LEU A 72 -15.72 9.51 -1.42
CA LEU A 72 -14.78 10.62 -1.28
C LEU A 72 -13.53 10.44 -2.17
N LYS A 73 -13.01 9.21 -2.29
CA LYS A 73 -11.87 8.91 -3.16
C LYS A 73 -11.90 7.46 -3.64
N HIS A 74 -12.00 7.28 -4.96
CA HIS A 74 -12.12 5.94 -5.57
C HIS A 74 -10.89 5.03 -5.36
N ILE A 75 -9.73 5.56 -4.94
CA ILE A 75 -8.53 4.75 -4.67
C ILE A 75 -8.77 3.69 -3.57
N TYR A 76 -9.74 3.91 -2.68
CA TYR A 76 -10.11 2.93 -1.66
C TYR A 76 -10.84 1.70 -2.23
N LEU A 77 -11.21 1.71 -3.51
CA LEU A 77 -11.77 0.54 -4.20
C LEU A 77 -10.84 -0.67 -4.10
N TYR A 78 -9.53 -0.45 -4.05
CA TYR A 78 -8.54 -1.50 -3.85
C TYR A 78 -8.70 -2.27 -2.54
N LEU A 79 -9.27 -1.63 -1.51
CA LEU A 79 -9.50 -2.24 -0.19
C LEU A 79 -10.91 -2.85 -0.07
N ALA A 80 -11.82 -2.51 -0.99
CA ALA A 80 -13.22 -2.90 -0.94
C ALA A 80 -13.44 -4.42 -0.90
N PRO A 81 -12.67 -5.28 -1.60
CA PRO A 81 -12.84 -6.73 -1.51
C PRO A 81 -12.72 -7.27 -0.07
N ALA A 82 -11.77 -6.76 0.72
CA ALA A 82 -11.60 -7.17 2.12
C ALA A 82 -12.80 -6.74 2.99
N TYR A 83 -13.31 -5.53 2.80
CA TYR A 83 -14.52 -5.05 3.49
C TYR A 83 -15.74 -5.87 3.11
N PHE A 84 -15.94 -6.15 1.82
CA PHE A 84 -17.05 -6.94 1.33
C PHE A 84 -17.04 -8.34 1.97
N VAL A 85 -15.91 -9.06 1.88
CA VAL A 85 -15.80 -10.41 2.42
C VAL A 85 -15.96 -10.43 3.94
N TYR A 86 -15.36 -9.47 4.67
CA TYR A 86 -15.49 -9.40 6.11
C TYR A 86 -16.94 -9.11 6.56
N LEU A 87 -17.60 -8.10 5.97
CA LEU A 87 -18.98 -7.75 6.30
C LEU A 87 -19.95 -8.85 5.89
N LEU A 88 -19.75 -9.45 4.71
CA LEU A 88 -20.51 -10.63 4.30
C LEU A 88 -20.40 -11.71 5.38
N ARG A 89 -19.17 -12.06 5.78
CA ARG A 89 -18.93 -13.16 6.72
C ARG A 89 -19.40 -12.87 8.15
N ALA A 90 -19.11 -11.67 8.66
CA ALA A 90 -19.29 -11.31 10.07
C ALA A 90 -20.65 -10.68 10.38
N TYR A 91 -21.26 -9.99 9.41
CA TYR A 91 -22.53 -9.27 9.59
C TYR A 91 -23.71 -9.99 8.93
N CYS A 92 -23.53 -10.45 7.69
CA CYS A 92 -24.60 -11.03 6.87
C CYS A 92 -24.75 -12.55 7.03
N LEU A 93 -23.68 -13.27 7.35
CA LEU A 93 -23.70 -14.73 7.55
C LEU A 93 -23.67 -15.10 9.04
N GLY A 94 -24.40 -16.15 9.42
CA GLY A 94 -24.44 -16.68 10.78
C GLY A 94 -23.15 -17.40 11.20
N GLN A 95 -22.89 -17.45 12.50
CA GLN A 95 -21.86 -18.30 13.09
C GLN A 95 -22.38 -19.74 13.14
N ARG A 96 -22.14 -20.53 12.10
CA ARG A 96 -22.11 -22.00 12.20
C ARG A 96 -20.66 -22.48 12.25
N SER A 97 -20.44 -23.56 12.98
CA SER A 97 -19.14 -24.14 13.28
C SER A 97 -18.51 -24.90 12.11
N SER A 98 -19.27 -25.24 11.06
CA SER A 98 -18.78 -26.05 9.95
C SER A 98 -18.92 -25.31 8.61
N PHE A 99 -17.79 -24.80 8.09
CA PHE A 99 -17.68 -24.31 6.71
C PHE A 99 -17.95 -25.49 5.74
N PRO A 100 -18.71 -25.32 4.64
CA PRO A 100 -19.21 -24.08 4.04
C PRO A 100 -20.68 -23.75 4.38
N TYR A 101 -21.26 -24.32 5.44
CA TYR A 101 -22.68 -24.11 5.74
C TYR A 101 -22.90 -22.77 6.45
N PHE A 102 -23.60 -21.86 5.77
CA PHE A 102 -23.93 -20.54 6.31
C PHE A 102 -25.43 -20.34 6.44
N THR A 103 -25.87 -19.75 7.55
CA THR A 103 -27.22 -19.24 7.68
C THR A 103 -27.24 -17.78 7.26
N ILE A 104 -28.02 -17.43 6.24
CA ILE A 104 -28.10 -16.05 5.76
C ILE A 104 -28.97 -15.23 6.72
N ARG A 105 -28.42 -14.15 7.28
CA ARG A 105 -29.16 -13.16 8.07
C ARG A 105 -29.75 -12.14 7.12
N PHE A 106 -30.84 -12.51 6.43
CA PHE A 106 -31.42 -11.73 5.34
C PHE A 106 -31.65 -10.25 5.70
N PHE A 107 -32.22 -9.97 6.87
CA PHE A 107 -32.43 -8.58 7.32
C PHE A 107 -31.13 -7.78 7.47
N ASN A 108 -30.02 -8.40 7.86
CA ASN A 108 -28.72 -7.73 7.92
C ASN A 108 -28.20 -7.42 6.52
N CYS A 109 -28.38 -8.34 5.57
CA CYS A 109 -28.06 -8.10 4.15
C CYS A 109 -28.82 -6.90 3.60
N VAL A 110 -30.14 -6.84 3.86
CA VAL A 110 -30.99 -5.72 3.43
C VAL A 110 -30.55 -4.42 4.07
N LYS A 111 -30.30 -4.40 5.40
CA LYS A 111 -29.82 -3.20 6.11
C LYS A 111 -28.50 -2.67 5.52
N LEU A 112 -27.54 -3.57 5.28
CA LEU A 112 -26.26 -3.19 4.69
C LEU A 112 -26.43 -2.69 3.26
N GLY A 113 -27.17 -3.42 2.42
CA GLY A 113 -27.42 -3.07 1.02
C GLY A 113 -28.11 -1.72 0.88
N VAL A 114 -29.21 -1.50 1.61
CA VAL A 114 -29.95 -0.23 1.62
C VAL A 114 -29.06 0.92 2.09
N GLY A 115 -28.28 0.71 3.15
CA GLY A 115 -27.38 1.75 3.65
C GLY A 115 -26.28 2.11 2.64
N ILE A 116 -25.68 1.14 1.96
CA ILE A 116 -24.68 1.40 0.90
C ILE A 116 -25.34 2.15 -0.26
N VAL A 117 -26.50 1.70 -0.73
CA VAL A 117 -27.26 2.36 -1.81
C VAL A 117 -27.59 3.81 -1.41
N ALA A 118 -28.01 4.06 -0.17
CA ALA A 118 -28.29 5.41 0.31
C ALA A 118 -27.05 6.32 0.27
N VAL A 119 -25.87 5.82 0.64
CA VAL A 119 -24.61 6.58 0.57
C VAL A 119 -24.25 6.91 -0.88
N PHE A 120 -24.33 5.93 -1.79
CA PHE A 120 -24.03 6.16 -3.21
C PHE A 120 -25.07 7.06 -3.88
N ALA A 121 -26.35 6.91 -3.54
CA ALA A 121 -27.42 7.77 -4.04
C ALA A 121 -27.23 9.21 -3.54
N ALA A 122 -26.81 9.42 -2.30
CA ALA A 122 -26.50 10.76 -1.80
C ALA A 122 -25.29 11.38 -2.52
N ALA A 123 -24.24 10.60 -2.80
CA ALA A 123 -23.02 11.08 -3.45
C ALA A 123 -23.21 11.32 -4.96
N PHE A 124 -23.88 10.41 -5.67
CA PHE A 124 -23.97 10.41 -7.13
C PHE A 124 -25.35 10.80 -7.67
N GLY A 125 -26.39 10.82 -6.83
CA GLY A 125 -27.77 11.17 -7.20
C GLY A 125 -27.90 12.54 -7.89
N PRO A 126 -27.28 13.63 -7.39
CA PRO A 126 -27.31 14.92 -8.08
C PRO A 126 -26.77 14.86 -9.51
N PHE A 127 -25.68 14.12 -9.73
CA PHE A 127 -25.10 13.93 -11.07
C PHE A 127 -25.97 13.05 -11.97
N ALA A 128 -26.72 12.12 -11.40
CA ALA A 128 -27.70 11.32 -12.14
C ALA A 128 -28.88 12.18 -12.61
N ILE A 129 -29.39 13.07 -11.75
CA ILE A 129 -30.46 14.02 -12.10
C ILE A 129 -30.01 14.99 -13.20
N TRP A 130 -28.74 15.40 -13.18
CA TRP A 130 -28.16 16.26 -14.22
C TRP A 130 -27.65 15.51 -15.46
N GLU A 131 -27.87 14.20 -15.55
CA GLU A 131 -27.41 13.35 -16.67
C GLU A 131 -25.88 13.39 -16.90
N GLN A 132 -25.10 13.73 -15.86
CA GLN A 132 -23.63 13.87 -15.94
C GLN A 132 -22.86 12.61 -15.52
N ILE A 133 -23.55 11.52 -15.22
CA ILE A 133 -22.92 10.26 -14.78
C ILE A 133 -21.82 9.76 -15.72
N PRO A 134 -22.00 9.73 -17.06
CA PRO A 134 -20.94 9.29 -17.97
C PRO A 134 -19.67 10.17 -17.85
N GLN A 135 -19.84 11.47 -17.66
CA GLN A 135 -18.74 12.42 -17.50
C GLN A 135 -18.01 12.26 -16.17
N VAL A 136 -18.74 11.92 -15.10
CA VAL A 136 -18.14 11.58 -13.81
C VAL A 136 -17.28 10.32 -13.95
N PHE A 137 -17.81 9.26 -14.59
CA PHE A 137 -17.08 8.01 -14.78
C PHE A 137 -15.80 8.18 -15.63
N SER A 138 -15.88 8.93 -16.74
CA SER A 138 -14.71 9.16 -17.61
C SER A 138 -13.58 9.91 -16.90
N ARG A 139 -13.91 10.79 -15.94
CA ARG A 139 -12.93 11.53 -15.14
C ARG A 139 -12.39 10.74 -13.95
N LEU A 140 -13.21 9.89 -13.33
CA LEU A 140 -12.77 9.04 -12.23
C LEU A 140 -11.83 7.92 -12.70
N PHE A 141 -12.06 7.36 -13.89
CA PHE A 141 -11.27 6.27 -14.46
C PHE A 141 -10.66 6.68 -15.81
N PRO A 142 -9.61 7.53 -15.82
CA PRO A 142 -8.95 7.94 -17.05
C PRO A 142 -8.07 6.80 -17.58
N PHE A 143 -8.41 6.24 -18.74
CA PHE A 143 -7.71 5.09 -19.34
C PHE A 143 -6.43 5.46 -20.13
N SER A 144 -6.14 6.75 -20.34
CA SER A 144 -5.07 7.23 -21.21
C SER A 144 -3.69 7.28 -20.55
N ARG A 145 -3.34 6.32 -19.68
CA ARG A 145 -2.10 6.39 -18.91
C ARG A 145 -1.31 5.07 -18.95
N GLY A 146 0.01 5.17 -19.13
CA GLY A 146 0.94 4.03 -19.16
C GLY A 146 1.18 3.37 -17.80
N LEU A 147 1.88 2.23 -17.81
CA LEU A 147 2.11 1.36 -16.65
C LEU A 147 2.92 2.04 -15.54
N CYS A 148 4.07 2.63 -15.91
CA CYS A 148 4.95 3.36 -15.00
C CYS A 148 4.93 4.86 -15.29
N HIS A 149 5.03 5.66 -14.23
CA HIS A 149 5.26 7.10 -14.33
C HIS A 149 6.72 7.43 -14.63
N ALA A 150 7.00 8.72 -14.87
CA ALA A 150 8.35 9.26 -14.96
C ALA A 150 9.22 8.89 -13.74
N TYR A 151 8.62 8.91 -12.54
CA TYR A 151 9.18 8.31 -11.34
C TYR A 151 8.50 6.97 -11.08
N TRP A 152 9.27 5.88 -11.01
CA TRP A 152 8.70 4.55 -10.81
C TRP A 152 8.27 4.39 -9.35
N ALA A 153 6.98 4.13 -9.12
CA ALA A 153 6.52 3.68 -7.81
C ALA A 153 7.27 2.39 -7.42
N PRO A 154 7.65 2.19 -6.14
CA PRO A 154 8.47 1.06 -5.71
C PRO A 154 7.67 -0.26 -5.67
N ASN A 155 7.28 -0.76 -6.83
CA ASN A 155 6.48 -1.96 -7.02
C ASN A 155 7.18 -2.97 -7.95
N VAL A 156 6.48 -4.05 -8.31
CA VAL A 156 7.06 -5.09 -9.17
C VAL A 156 7.46 -4.54 -10.54
N TRP A 157 6.71 -3.57 -11.05
CA TRP A 157 6.98 -2.95 -12.34
C TRP A 157 8.25 -2.10 -12.34
N ALA A 158 8.63 -1.49 -11.20
CA ALA A 158 9.93 -0.82 -11.08
C ALA A 158 11.10 -1.80 -11.20
N MET A 159 11.00 -2.98 -10.56
CA MET A 159 12.02 -4.02 -10.72
C MET A 159 12.05 -4.57 -12.14
N TYR A 160 10.88 -4.77 -12.75
CA TYR A 160 10.76 -5.21 -14.15
C TYR A 160 11.41 -4.21 -15.11
N SER A 161 11.14 -2.92 -14.92
CA SER A 161 11.73 -1.83 -15.71
C SER A 161 13.25 -1.74 -15.51
N PHE A 162 13.72 -1.91 -14.28
CA PHE A 162 15.15 -1.98 -13.99
C PHE A 162 15.82 -3.18 -14.68
N SER A 163 15.19 -4.36 -14.63
CA SER A 163 15.68 -5.55 -15.31
C SER A 163 15.76 -5.37 -16.82
N ASP A 164 14.74 -4.75 -17.44
CA ASP A 164 14.78 -4.40 -18.87
C ASP A 164 16.01 -3.54 -19.20
N ARG A 165 16.30 -2.52 -18.38
CA ARG A 165 17.47 -1.65 -18.56
C ARG A 165 18.80 -2.38 -18.43
N VAL A 166 18.92 -3.31 -17.48
CA VAL A 166 20.12 -4.14 -17.34
C VAL A 166 20.26 -5.08 -18.55
N LEU A 167 19.16 -5.64 -19.03
CA LEU A 167 19.15 -6.54 -20.19
C LEU A 167 19.55 -5.83 -21.48
N ILE A 168 19.18 -4.57 -21.69
CA ILE A 168 19.65 -3.77 -22.85
C ILE A 168 21.18 -3.72 -22.88
N TYR A 169 21.82 -3.50 -21.72
CA TYR A 169 23.28 -3.46 -21.65
C TYR A 169 23.94 -4.84 -21.89
N LEU A 170 23.26 -5.92 -21.47
CA LEU A 170 23.74 -7.29 -21.65
C LEU A 170 23.37 -7.89 -23.02
N ALA A 171 22.44 -7.29 -23.75
CA ALA A 171 21.92 -7.80 -25.02
C ALA A 171 23.02 -8.11 -26.06
N PRO A 172 24.06 -7.27 -26.26
CA PRO A 172 25.15 -7.58 -27.20
C PRO A 172 25.94 -8.83 -26.84
N ARG A 173 25.99 -9.20 -25.54
CA ARG A 173 26.69 -10.40 -25.06
C ARG A 173 25.82 -11.65 -25.09
N LEU A 174 24.51 -11.48 -25.04
CA LEU A 174 23.52 -12.57 -24.95
C LEU A 174 22.80 -12.85 -26.27
N GLY A 175 23.03 -12.04 -27.31
CA GLY A 175 22.36 -12.18 -28.60
C GLY A 175 20.86 -11.85 -28.56
N LEU A 176 20.43 -11.02 -27.61
CA LEU A 176 19.03 -10.62 -27.45
C LEU A 176 18.66 -9.54 -28.46
N ARG A 177 17.43 -9.62 -28.99
CA ARG A 177 16.86 -8.55 -29.84
C ARG A 177 16.43 -7.38 -28.95
N VAL A 178 16.83 -6.18 -29.32
CA VAL A 178 16.49 -4.93 -28.62
C VAL A 178 15.66 -4.07 -29.56
N ASP A 179 14.48 -3.67 -29.10
CA ASP A 179 13.69 -2.66 -29.78
C ASP A 179 14.24 -1.27 -29.49
N GLN A 180 14.84 -0.65 -30.51
CA GLN A 180 15.51 0.64 -30.40
C GLN A 180 14.55 1.81 -30.16
N GLU A 181 13.27 1.67 -30.54
CA GLU A 181 12.25 2.70 -30.30
C GLU A 181 11.87 2.73 -28.81
N ALA A 182 11.77 1.56 -28.19
CA ALA A 182 11.45 1.39 -26.78
C ALA A 182 12.58 1.82 -25.82
N VAL A 183 13.85 1.75 -26.26
CA VAL A 183 15.01 2.22 -25.46
C VAL A 183 14.81 3.66 -24.98
N ASN A 184 14.22 4.52 -25.81
CA ASN A 184 14.01 5.93 -25.51
C ASN A 184 12.68 6.25 -24.82
N SER A 185 11.74 5.29 -24.74
CA SER A 185 10.41 5.51 -24.17
C SER A 185 10.48 5.76 -22.66
N VAL A 186 11.16 4.88 -21.91
CA VAL A 186 11.18 4.97 -20.43
C VAL A 186 12.23 5.98 -19.89
N THR A 187 13.16 6.48 -20.71
CA THR A 187 14.21 7.43 -20.28
C THR A 187 13.84 8.91 -20.41
N ARG A 188 12.74 9.24 -21.11
CA ARG A 188 12.35 10.64 -21.35
C ARG A 188 11.76 11.35 -20.13
N GLY A 189 11.42 10.62 -19.06
CA GLY A 189 10.71 11.19 -17.90
C GLY A 189 9.34 11.80 -18.27
N LEU A 190 8.80 11.44 -19.43
CA LEU A 190 7.50 11.88 -19.91
C LEU A 190 6.43 10.86 -19.50
N VAL A 191 5.26 11.35 -19.09
CA VAL A 191 4.09 10.51 -18.79
C VAL A 191 3.50 10.05 -20.14
N GLY A 192 3.73 8.79 -20.51
CA GLY A 192 3.24 8.19 -21.75
C GLY A 192 3.16 6.67 -21.67
N ASP A 193 2.84 6.00 -22.78
CA ASP A 193 2.81 4.54 -22.85
C ASP A 193 4.23 3.98 -22.73
N THR A 194 4.47 3.20 -21.68
CA THR A 194 5.74 2.55 -21.42
C THR A 194 5.87 1.32 -22.29
N SER A 195 6.85 1.34 -23.20
CA SER A 195 7.28 0.17 -23.97
C SER A 195 8.60 -0.34 -23.44
N PHE A 196 8.75 -1.66 -23.39
CA PHE A 196 9.97 -2.33 -22.94
C PHE A 196 10.84 -2.76 -24.13
N ALA A 197 12.15 -2.63 -24.00
CA ALA A 197 13.07 -2.83 -25.13
C ALA A 197 13.47 -4.30 -25.32
N VAL A 198 13.46 -5.08 -24.25
CA VAL A 198 13.82 -6.51 -24.26
C VAL A 198 12.71 -7.37 -23.66
N LEU A 199 12.11 -6.92 -22.57
CA LEU A 199 11.02 -7.61 -21.90
C LEU A 199 9.68 -7.37 -22.61
N PRO A 200 8.68 -8.26 -22.48
CA PRO A 200 7.37 -8.05 -23.08
C PRO A 200 6.58 -6.93 -22.40
N ASP A 201 5.77 -6.23 -23.20
CA ASP A 201 4.82 -5.25 -22.69
C ASP A 201 3.74 -5.90 -21.82
N ILE A 202 3.44 -5.23 -20.71
CA ILE A 202 2.41 -5.65 -19.78
C ILE A 202 1.14 -4.87 -20.10
N SER A 203 0.01 -5.56 -20.22
CA SER A 203 -1.29 -4.92 -20.45
C SER A 203 -2.03 -4.64 -19.14
N PRO A 204 -2.98 -3.68 -19.12
CA PRO A 204 -3.83 -3.44 -17.96
C PRO A 204 -4.59 -4.69 -17.49
N LEU A 205 -4.95 -5.59 -18.42
CA LEU A 205 -5.63 -6.85 -18.12
C LEU A 205 -4.73 -7.78 -17.29
N ILE A 206 -3.44 -7.90 -17.65
CA ILE A 206 -2.49 -8.73 -16.89
C ILE A 206 -2.36 -8.19 -15.47
N CYS A 207 -2.19 -6.87 -15.31
CA CYS A 207 -2.14 -6.22 -14.00
C CYS A 207 -3.39 -6.50 -13.17
N PHE A 208 -4.57 -6.40 -13.78
CA PHE A 208 -5.86 -6.70 -13.13
C PHE A 208 -5.93 -8.16 -12.66
N LEU A 209 -5.58 -9.12 -13.52
CA LEU A 209 -5.59 -10.53 -13.19
C LEU A 209 -4.58 -10.89 -12.10
N LEU A 210 -3.38 -10.32 -12.12
CA LEU A 210 -2.37 -10.51 -11.06
C LEU A 210 -2.83 -9.92 -9.73
N THR A 211 -3.40 -8.71 -9.76
CA THR A 211 -3.95 -8.06 -8.56
C THR A 211 -5.07 -8.90 -7.95
N LEU A 212 -6.03 -9.35 -8.75
CA LEU A 212 -7.14 -10.18 -8.28
C LEU A 212 -6.65 -11.56 -7.80
N GLY A 213 -5.77 -12.21 -8.57
CA GLY A 213 -5.20 -13.51 -8.27
C GLY A 213 -4.46 -13.52 -6.93
N THR A 214 -3.76 -12.44 -6.58
CA THR A 214 -3.08 -12.31 -5.29
C THR A 214 -4.02 -11.96 -4.13
N GLN A 215 -5.16 -11.31 -4.39
CA GLN A 215 -6.17 -11.03 -3.39
C GLN A 215 -7.01 -12.27 -3.03
N ILE A 216 -7.33 -13.14 -4.00
CA ILE A 216 -8.25 -14.29 -3.79
C ILE A 216 -7.85 -15.18 -2.59
N PRO A 217 -6.60 -15.67 -2.45
CA PRO A 217 -6.23 -16.52 -1.32
C PRO A 217 -6.40 -15.82 0.04
N VAL A 218 -6.09 -14.53 0.10
CA VAL A 218 -6.23 -13.69 1.29
C VAL A 218 -7.70 -13.57 1.68
N LEU A 219 -8.55 -13.26 0.71
CA LEU A 219 -9.99 -13.13 0.89
C LEU A 219 -10.63 -14.45 1.29
N PHE A 220 -10.21 -15.57 0.71
CA PHE A 220 -10.71 -16.89 1.10
C PHE A 220 -10.37 -17.21 2.57
N ARG A 221 -9.15 -16.91 3.00
CA ARG A 221 -8.76 -17.09 4.41
C ARG A 221 -9.55 -16.17 5.36
N LEU A 222 -9.81 -14.92 4.95
CA LEU A 222 -10.66 -13.99 5.70
C LEU A 222 -12.10 -14.51 5.85
N LEU A 223 -12.66 -15.08 4.78
CA LEU A 223 -13.99 -15.69 4.78
C LEU A 223 -14.07 -16.86 5.78
N TYR A 224 -13.00 -17.65 5.89
CA TYR A 224 -12.93 -18.78 6.81
C TYR A 224 -12.74 -18.34 8.27
N LYS A 225 -11.79 -17.43 8.55
CA LYS A 225 -11.48 -16.90 9.90
C LYS A 225 -11.65 -15.38 9.97
N PRO A 226 -12.88 -14.88 10.18
CA PRO A 226 -13.19 -13.45 10.18
C PRO A 226 -12.86 -12.78 11.54
N THR A 227 -11.58 -12.78 11.96
CA THR A 227 -11.16 -11.97 13.11
C THR A 227 -10.87 -10.53 12.71
N TRP A 228 -10.85 -9.60 13.67
CA TRP A 228 -10.49 -8.21 13.37
C TRP A 228 -9.07 -8.12 12.78
N GLU A 229 -8.12 -8.90 13.30
CA GLU A 229 -6.75 -8.91 12.80
C GLU A 229 -6.63 -9.53 11.40
N ALA A 230 -7.43 -10.57 11.14
CA ALA A 230 -7.57 -11.12 9.79
C ALA A 230 -8.12 -10.08 8.81
N PHE A 231 -9.06 -9.26 9.26
CA PHE A 231 -9.63 -8.19 8.47
C PHE A 231 -8.62 -7.08 8.17
N ILE A 232 -7.92 -6.55 9.17
CA ILE A 232 -6.89 -5.53 8.93
C ILE A 232 -5.76 -6.08 8.05
N GLY A 233 -5.33 -7.32 8.31
CA GLY A 233 -4.33 -7.98 7.47
C GLY A 233 -4.79 -8.16 6.03
N ALA A 234 -6.06 -8.50 5.80
CA ALA A 234 -6.62 -8.59 4.45
C ALA A 234 -6.72 -7.22 3.78
N VAL A 235 -7.13 -6.16 4.50
CA VAL A 235 -7.12 -4.79 3.99
C VAL A 235 -5.71 -4.39 3.56
N THR A 236 -4.71 -4.61 4.42
CA THR A 236 -3.29 -4.37 4.11
C THR A 236 -2.82 -5.16 2.89
N LEU A 237 -3.13 -6.46 2.80
CA LEU A 237 -2.72 -7.31 1.68
C LEU A 237 -3.46 -6.99 0.37
N CYS A 238 -4.71 -6.54 0.43
CA CYS A 238 -5.42 -6.00 -0.74
C CYS A 238 -4.76 -4.70 -1.21
N GLY A 239 -4.35 -3.85 -0.28
CA GLY A 239 -3.51 -2.67 -0.56
C GLY A 239 -2.19 -3.06 -1.22
N TYR A 240 -1.45 -4.02 -0.68
CA TYR A 240 -0.22 -4.54 -1.30
C TYR A 240 -0.46 -5.04 -2.72
N ALA A 241 -1.49 -5.87 -2.93
CA ALA A 241 -1.79 -6.41 -4.26
C ALA A 241 -2.00 -5.29 -5.29
N SER A 242 -2.81 -4.29 -4.94
CA SER A 242 -3.04 -3.13 -5.82
C SER A 242 -1.80 -2.28 -6.04
N PHE A 243 -0.94 -2.13 -5.02
CA PHE A 243 0.28 -1.35 -5.13
C PHE A 243 1.36 -2.05 -5.95
N LEU A 244 1.51 -3.36 -5.76
CA LEU A 244 2.54 -4.19 -6.38
C LEU A 244 2.25 -4.51 -7.84
N PHE A 245 1.00 -4.86 -8.15
CA PHE A 245 0.58 -5.39 -9.44
C PHE A 245 -0.41 -4.48 -10.18
N GLY A 246 -0.84 -3.38 -9.58
CA GLY A 246 -1.79 -2.46 -10.21
C GLY A 246 -1.22 -1.81 -11.46
N TRP A 247 -2.13 -1.47 -12.38
CA TRP A 247 -1.82 -0.59 -13.50
C TRP A 247 -1.74 0.84 -13.00
N HIS A 248 -0.72 1.58 -13.42
CA HIS A 248 -0.65 3.02 -13.15
C HIS A 248 -0.64 3.41 -11.66
N VAL A 249 0.31 2.84 -10.91
CA VAL A 249 0.45 3.08 -9.48
C VAL A 249 1.41 4.24 -9.23
N HIS A 250 1.03 5.13 -8.31
CA HIS A 250 1.86 6.23 -7.82
C HIS A 250 2.58 5.83 -6.53
N GLU A 251 3.80 6.34 -6.32
CA GLU A 251 4.56 6.17 -5.09
C GLU A 251 3.77 6.56 -3.83
N LYS A 252 2.94 7.62 -3.92
CA LYS A 252 2.07 8.10 -2.83
C LYS A 252 1.07 7.04 -2.35
N ALA A 253 0.69 6.09 -3.20
CA ALA A 253 -0.29 5.06 -2.86
C ALA A 253 0.24 4.07 -1.80
N ILE A 254 1.55 4.04 -1.51
CA ILE A 254 2.13 3.16 -0.49
C ILE A 254 1.54 3.38 0.91
N LEU A 255 1.01 4.58 1.18
CA LEU A 255 0.31 4.88 2.43
C LEU A 255 -0.97 4.06 2.62
N LEU A 256 -1.62 3.59 1.55
CA LEU A 256 -2.75 2.64 1.64
C LEU A 256 -2.35 1.32 2.29
N VAL A 257 -1.05 0.99 2.26
CA VAL A 257 -0.49 -0.21 2.88
C VAL A 257 0.06 0.10 4.27
N ILE A 258 0.85 1.16 4.41
CA ILE A 258 1.54 1.53 5.67
C ILE A 258 0.54 1.80 6.79
N ILE A 259 -0.54 2.54 6.51
CA ILE A 259 -1.50 2.98 7.54
C ILE A 259 -2.21 1.78 8.19
N PRO A 260 -2.89 0.88 7.45
CA PRO A 260 -3.52 -0.28 8.07
C PRO A 260 -2.49 -1.24 8.68
N PHE A 261 -1.32 -1.44 8.07
CA PHE A 261 -0.30 -2.34 8.63
C PHE A 261 0.23 -1.81 9.98
N SER A 262 0.41 -0.50 10.13
CA SER A 262 0.85 0.11 11.40
C SER A 262 -0.07 -0.22 12.58
N LEU A 263 -1.38 -0.46 12.34
CA LEU A 263 -2.35 -0.82 13.38
C LEU A 263 -2.17 -2.24 13.93
N ILE A 264 -1.46 -3.12 13.20
CA ILE A 264 -1.22 -4.51 13.59
C ILE A 264 0.27 -4.86 13.66
N ALA A 265 1.17 -3.91 13.35
CA ALA A 265 2.62 -4.10 13.35
C ALA A 265 3.18 -4.58 14.70
N LEU A 266 2.52 -4.23 15.82
CA LEU A 266 2.93 -4.60 17.18
C LEU A 266 2.15 -5.78 17.79
N GLN A 267 1.48 -6.58 16.95
CA GLN A 267 0.84 -7.81 17.42
C GLN A 267 1.83 -8.83 17.97
N ASP A 268 2.87 -9.13 17.20
CA ASP A 268 3.99 -9.97 17.59
C ASP A 268 5.25 -9.56 16.81
N ARG A 269 6.41 -10.12 17.17
CA ARG A 269 7.67 -9.84 16.48
C ARG A 269 7.68 -10.19 14.98
N ARG A 270 6.85 -11.11 14.50
CA ARG A 270 6.79 -11.48 13.07
C ARG A 270 6.05 -10.40 12.27
N TYR A 271 4.96 -9.86 12.79
CA TYR A 271 4.30 -8.68 12.20
C TYR A 271 5.26 -7.50 12.09
N PHE A 272 6.01 -7.22 13.16
CA PHE A 272 6.97 -6.12 13.14
C PHE A 272 8.14 -6.39 12.19
N GLY A 273 8.66 -7.63 12.14
CA GLY A 273 9.69 -8.05 11.19
C GLY A 273 9.26 -7.86 9.73
N ALA A 274 8.01 -8.18 9.41
CA ALA A 274 7.44 -7.92 8.09
C ALA A 274 7.22 -6.42 7.83
N PHE A 275 6.81 -5.63 8.84
CA PHE A 275 6.56 -4.19 8.70
C PHE A 275 7.83 -3.34 8.51
N ARG A 276 8.95 -3.74 9.14
CA ARG A 276 10.25 -3.04 9.10
C ARG A 276 10.71 -2.61 7.70
N PRO A 277 10.86 -3.52 6.71
CA PRO A 277 11.30 -3.14 5.38
C PRO A 277 10.30 -2.23 4.66
N LEU A 278 8.99 -2.39 4.88
CA LEU A 278 7.97 -1.47 4.34
C LEU A 278 8.13 -0.07 4.93
N ALA A 279 8.34 0.05 6.24
CA ALA A 279 8.49 1.34 6.90
C ALA A 279 9.66 2.12 6.30
N VAL A 280 10.80 1.48 6.04
CA VAL A 280 11.93 2.14 5.37
C VAL A 280 11.62 2.41 3.91
N ALA A 281 11.25 1.37 3.15
CA ALA A 281 11.04 1.46 1.69
C ALA A 281 10.01 2.52 1.30
N GLY A 282 8.85 2.51 1.97
CA GLY A 282 7.71 3.34 1.60
C GLY A 282 7.83 4.79 2.03
N HIS A 283 8.69 5.13 3.00
CA HIS A 283 8.98 6.54 3.32
C HIS A 283 10.14 7.07 2.46
N VAL A 284 11.19 6.27 2.24
CA VAL A 284 12.34 6.66 1.40
C VAL A 284 11.92 6.85 -0.06
N SER A 285 10.98 6.03 -0.57
CA SER A 285 10.46 6.19 -1.93
C SER A 285 9.65 7.47 -2.15
N LEU A 286 9.31 8.21 -1.09
CA LEU A 286 8.64 9.51 -1.23
C LEU A 286 9.64 10.66 -1.36
N PHE A 287 10.94 10.44 -1.14
CA PHE A 287 11.95 11.51 -1.18
C PHE A 287 12.05 12.20 -2.54
N PRO A 288 11.94 11.49 -3.67
CA PRO A 288 11.96 12.14 -4.98
C PRO A 288 10.82 13.10 -5.25
N LEU A 289 9.73 13.04 -4.48
CA LEU A 289 8.64 14.00 -4.59
C LEU A 289 9.07 15.42 -4.15
N LEU A 290 10.00 15.49 -3.20
CA LEU A 290 10.55 16.73 -2.66
C LEU A 290 11.92 17.01 -3.28
N TYR A 291 11.92 17.59 -4.47
CA TYR A 291 13.14 17.87 -5.24
C TYR A 291 13.79 19.22 -4.88
N THR A 292 13.12 20.08 -4.11
CA THR A 292 13.67 21.39 -3.76
C THR A 292 14.69 21.30 -2.62
N ALA A 293 15.72 22.16 -2.67
CA ALA A 293 16.78 22.21 -1.65
C ALA A 293 16.24 22.64 -0.27
N ALA A 294 15.24 23.52 -0.23
CA ALA A 294 14.65 24.02 1.00
C ALA A 294 13.90 22.93 1.79
N GLU A 295 13.32 21.95 1.10
CA GLU A 295 12.57 20.84 1.71
C GLU A 295 13.50 19.66 2.10
N PHE A 296 14.78 19.71 1.74
CA PHE A 296 15.74 18.64 1.99
C PHE A 296 15.92 18.29 3.49
N PRO A 297 16.04 19.26 4.42
CA PRO A 297 16.14 18.94 5.84
C PRO A 297 14.89 18.25 6.36
N VAL A 298 13.71 18.69 5.91
CA VAL A 298 12.43 18.10 6.33
C VAL A 298 12.32 16.67 5.81
N LYS A 299 12.58 16.40 4.52
CA LYS A 299 12.46 15.03 3.99
C LYS A 299 13.46 14.08 4.64
N THR A 300 14.71 14.51 4.86
CA THR A 300 15.78 13.61 5.32
C THR A 300 15.81 13.51 6.84
N VAL A 301 15.93 14.63 7.57
CA VAL A 301 16.12 14.63 9.03
C VAL A 301 14.87 14.14 9.73
N TYR A 302 13.68 14.64 9.36
CA TYR A 302 12.43 14.21 9.99
C TYR A 302 12.14 12.74 9.72
N THR A 303 12.31 12.27 8.48
CA THR A 303 12.07 10.86 8.15
C THR A 303 13.04 9.93 8.85
N ILE A 304 14.34 10.27 8.87
CA ILE A 304 15.34 9.45 9.59
C ILE A 304 15.05 9.45 11.08
N PHE A 305 14.76 10.61 11.68
CA PHE A 305 14.39 10.70 13.09
C PHE A 305 13.17 9.83 13.41
N TRP A 306 12.11 9.94 12.61
CA TRP A 306 10.91 9.13 12.77
C TRP A 306 11.22 7.63 12.64
N LEU A 307 11.98 7.23 11.60
CA LEU A 307 12.36 5.82 11.38
C LEU A 307 13.15 5.28 12.56
N VAL A 308 14.19 5.99 13.02
CA VAL A 308 15.01 5.56 14.16
C VAL A 308 14.16 5.45 15.42
N LEU A 309 13.37 6.49 15.74
CA LEU A 309 12.54 6.52 16.93
C LEU A 309 11.53 5.36 16.95
N PHE A 310 10.74 5.20 15.89
CA PHE A 310 9.66 4.21 15.88
C PHE A 310 10.17 2.79 15.65
N LEU A 311 11.24 2.56 14.88
CA LEU A 311 11.81 1.23 14.75
C LEU A 311 12.46 0.75 16.05
N ILE A 312 13.10 1.63 16.83
CA ILE A 312 13.63 1.28 18.16
C ILE A 312 12.49 1.06 19.15
N ALA A 313 11.52 1.97 19.19
CA ALA A 313 10.37 1.85 20.08
C ALA A 313 9.58 0.56 19.80
N PHE A 314 9.34 0.24 18.53
CA PHE A 314 8.60 -0.96 18.14
C PHE A 314 9.39 -2.23 18.47
N ASP A 315 10.72 -2.25 18.31
CA ASP A 315 11.54 -3.41 18.68
C ASP A 315 11.45 -3.75 20.17
N ARG A 316 11.42 -2.71 21.02
CA ARG A 316 11.27 -2.85 22.48
C ARG A 316 9.85 -3.25 22.89
N LEU A 317 8.84 -2.80 22.15
CA LEU A 317 7.43 -3.01 22.49
C LEU A 317 6.82 -4.27 21.85
N ALA A 318 7.40 -4.78 20.76
CA ALA A 318 6.88 -5.93 20.03
C ALA A 318 6.94 -7.21 20.89
N PRO A 319 5.78 -7.81 21.23
CA PRO A 319 5.73 -9.03 22.04
C PRO A 319 6.42 -10.21 21.35
N ALA A 320 6.98 -11.12 22.15
CA ALA A 320 7.53 -12.38 21.63
C ALA A 320 6.47 -13.16 20.85
N SER A 321 6.86 -13.77 19.73
CA SER A 321 5.91 -14.53 18.93
C SER A 321 5.70 -15.93 19.53
N PRO A 322 4.46 -16.41 19.62
CA PRO A 322 4.16 -17.79 20.04
C PRO A 322 4.58 -18.83 18.99
N LYS A 323 4.90 -18.40 17.76
CA LYS A 323 5.30 -19.26 16.65
C LYS A 323 6.77 -19.02 16.28
N PRO A 324 7.47 -20.04 15.74
CA PRO A 324 8.85 -19.87 15.32
C PRO A 324 8.96 -18.78 14.25
N ARG A 325 10.04 -18.01 14.33
CA ARG A 325 10.38 -17.01 13.32
C ARG A 325 11.01 -17.69 12.12
N ILE A 326 10.73 -17.14 10.94
CA ILE A 326 11.38 -17.60 9.70
C ILE A 326 12.69 -16.83 9.56
N PHE A 327 13.77 -17.54 9.83
CA PHE A 327 15.13 -17.00 9.88
C PHE A 327 15.55 -16.18 8.65
N LEU A 328 15.10 -16.58 7.45
CA LEU A 328 15.43 -15.89 6.20
C LEU A 328 14.82 -14.48 6.12
N LEU A 329 13.60 -14.29 6.64
CA LEU A 329 12.93 -12.98 6.61
C LEU A 329 13.60 -11.97 7.55
N ASP A 330 14.05 -12.44 8.72
CA ASP A 330 14.74 -11.59 9.69
C ASP A 330 16.08 -11.09 9.14
N ARG A 331 16.88 -11.97 8.50
CA ARG A 331 18.16 -11.59 7.87
C ARG A 331 17.96 -10.65 6.69
N PHE A 332 16.95 -10.91 5.87
CA PHE A 332 16.59 -10.02 4.77
C PHE A 332 16.29 -8.61 5.27
N SER A 333 15.44 -8.46 6.30
CA SER A 333 15.08 -7.14 6.84
C SER A 333 16.31 -6.40 7.38
N LEU A 334 17.23 -7.09 8.06
CA LEU A 334 18.44 -6.46 8.60
C LEU A 334 19.37 -6.00 7.48
N LEU A 335 19.65 -6.86 6.51
CA LEU A 335 20.50 -6.55 5.36
C LEU A 335 19.91 -5.40 4.54
N TYR A 336 18.60 -5.42 4.30
CA TYR A 336 17.88 -4.36 3.60
C TYR A 336 17.96 -3.01 4.33
N ILE A 337 17.85 -2.99 5.66
CA ILE A 337 18.00 -1.73 6.38
C ILE A 337 19.45 -1.25 6.32
N ALA A 338 20.43 -2.14 6.50
CA ALA A 338 21.84 -1.79 6.45
C ALA A 338 22.28 -1.21 5.09
N LEU A 339 21.84 -1.83 3.99
CA LEU A 339 22.15 -1.37 2.63
C LEU A 339 21.38 -0.10 2.23
N SER A 340 20.30 0.24 2.91
CA SER A 340 19.55 1.48 2.62
C SER A 340 20.35 2.74 2.96
N ILE A 341 21.21 2.68 3.98
CA ILE A 341 22.03 3.81 4.44
C ILE A 341 23.00 4.30 3.37
N PRO A 342 23.92 3.48 2.84
CA PRO A 342 24.84 3.92 1.79
C PRO A 342 24.11 4.31 0.50
N LEU A 343 22.98 3.65 0.19
CA LEU A 343 22.20 4.01 -0.99
C LEU A 343 21.57 5.40 -0.87
N ILE A 344 20.94 5.71 0.27
CA ILE A 344 20.35 7.03 0.51
C ILE A 344 21.44 8.10 0.49
N ALA A 345 22.61 7.84 1.09
CA ALA A 345 23.75 8.76 1.04
C ALA A 345 24.23 9.00 -0.40
N TYR A 346 24.31 7.94 -1.22
CA TYR A 346 24.66 8.07 -2.63
C TYR A 346 23.63 8.92 -3.39
N CYS A 347 22.35 8.55 -3.32
CA CYS A 347 21.29 9.20 -4.08
C CYS A 347 21.05 10.66 -3.66
N SER A 348 21.25 10.98 -2.38
CA SER A 348 20.89 12.28 -1.81
C SER A 348 22.05 13.28 -1.75
N LEU A 349 23.30 12.81 -1.65
CA LEU A 349 24.47 13.66 -1.43
C LEU A 349 25.55 13.43 -2.48
N VAL A 350 26.00 12.17 -2.65
CA VAL A 350 27.21 11.88 -3.44
C VAL A 350 26.96 12.07 -4.94
N HIS A 351 25.80 11.65 -5.46
CA HIS A 351 25.54 11.67 -6.90
C HIS A 351 25.62 13.08 -7.49
N GLY A 352 24.95 14.05 -6.86
CA GLY A 352 24.98 15.45 -7.33
C GLY A 352 26.38 16.07 -7.27
N ILE A 353 27.21 15.69 -6.28
CA ILE A 353 28.59 16.18 -6.14
C ILE A 353 29.50 15.59 -7.23
N VAL A 354 29.36 14.29 -7.53
CA VAL A 354 30.28 13.58 -8.44
C VAL A 354 29.87 13.71 -9.91
N PHE A 355 28.58 13.63 -10.21
CA PHE A 355 28.08 13.55 -11.58
C PHE A 355 27.37 14.83 -12.06
N GLY A 356 27.07 15.78 -11.16
CA GLY A 356 26.35 17.01 -11.53
C GLY A 356 25.00 16.71 -12.18
N SER A 357 24.77 17.25 -13.38
CA SER A 357 23.58 16.99 -14.21
C SER A 357 23.72 15.78 -15.14
N ARG A 358 24.80 14.99 -15.05
CA ARG A 358 24.91 13.74 -15.80
C ARG A 358 24.17 12.64 -15.05
N TYR A 359 23.37 11.86 -15.78
CA TYR A 359 22.61 10.72 -15.24
C TYR A 359 21.57 11.08 -14.17
N GLU A 360 20.84 12.19 -14.34
CA GLU A 360 19.84 12.70 -13.39
C GLU A 360 18.77 11.66 -12.97
N PHE A 361 18.45 10.71 -13.85
CA PHE A 361 17.47 9.65 -13.57
C PHE A 361 18.03 8.44 -12.81
N LEU A 362 19.35 8.31 -12.68
CA LEU A 362 19.99 7.15 -12.05
C LEU A 362 19.69 7.04 -10.54
N PRO A 363 19.76 8.12 -9.73
CA PRO A 363 19.35 8.07 -8.33
C PRO A 363 17.88 7.72 -8.15
N LEU A 364 17.02 8.24 -9.05
CA LEU A 364 15.59 7.94 -9.04
C LEU A 364 15.34 6.46 -9.30
N MET A 365 15.96 5.92 -10.33
CA MET A 365 15.88 4.50 -10.69
C MET A 365 16.35 3.59 -9.55
N PHE A 366 17.50 3.89 -8.94
CA PHE A 366 17.99 3.09 -7.81
C PHE A 366 17.09 3.18 -6.59
N THR A 367 16.62 4.38 -6.24
CA THR A 367 15.71 4.56 -5.11
C THR A 367 14.42 3.76 -5.31
N SER A 368 13.81 3.84 -6.50
CA SER A 368 12.59 3.10 -6.84
C SER A 368 12.80 1.59 -6.81
N SER A 369 13.86 1.10 -7.47
CA SER A 369 14.13 -0.34 -7.60
C SER A 369 14.51 -0.96 -6.26
N TYR A 370 15.31 -0.25 -5.46
CA TYR A 370 15.68 -0.69 -4.12
C TYR A 370 14.49 -0.71 -3.18
N SER A 371 13.70 0.37 -3.14
CA SER A 371 12.48 0.40 -2.34
C SER A 371 11.49 -0.68 -2.77
N ALA A 372 11.40 -1.01 -4.06
CA ALA A 372 10.54 -2.10 -4.54
C ALA A 372 10.93 -3.45 -3.92
N VAL A 373 12.22 -3.76 -3.80
CA VAL A 373 12.71 -4.97 -3.11
C VAL A 373 12.24 -4.98 -1.65
N GLY A 374 12.29 -3.84 -0.96
CA GLY A 374 11.81 -3.73 0.41
C GLY A 374 10.30 -3.94 0.55
N VAL A 375 9.50 -3.34 -0.35
CA VAL A 375 8.03 -3.51 -0.35
C VAL A 375 7.66 -4.96 -0.65
N VAL A 376 8.30 -5.59 -1.64
CA VAL A 376 8.05 -7.00 -2.00
C VAL A 376 8.49 -7.95 -0.87
N GLY A 377 9.66 -7.75 -0.29
CA GLY A 377 10.12 -8.56 0.84
C GLY A 377 9.21 -8.43 2.06
N SER A 378 8.70 -7.22 2.32
CA SER A 378 7.69 -6.97 3.35
C SER A 378 6.37 -7.70 3.05
N TRP A 379 5.89 -7.65 1.81
CA TRP A 379 4.68 -8.32 1.37
C TRP A 379 4.77 -9.84 1.52
N VAL A 380 5.86 -10.45 1.05
CA VAL A 380 6.12 -11.89 1.21
C VAL A 380 6.18 -12.26 2.68
N GLY A 381 6.91 -11.49 3.48
CA GLY A 381 6.99 -11.73 4.92
C GLY A 381 5.62 -11.64 5.61
N PHE A 382 4.80 -10.67 5.20
CA PHE A 382 3.47 -10.49 5.78
C PHE A 382 2.47 -11.56 5.32
N LEU A 383 2.54 -12.02 4.07
CA LEU A 383 1.73 -13.16 3.59
C LEU A 383 1.95 -14.39 4.46
N VAL A 384 3.21 -14.72 4.79
CA VAL A 384 3.49 -15.87 5.64
C VAL A 384 2.88 -15.70 7.03
N VAL A 385 3.05 -14.52 7.64
CA VAL A 385 2.44 -14.22 8.95
C VAL A 385 0.92 -14.32 8.90
N TYR A 386 0.30 -13.87 7.80
CA TYR A 386 -1.14 -13.86 7.62
C TYR A 386 -1.77 -15.25 7.49
N PHE A 387 -1.15 -16.14 6.71
CA PHE A 387 -1.64 -17.51 6.53
C PHE A 387 -1.32 -18.42 7.73
N ASP A 388 -0.34 -18.05 8.55
CA ASP A 388 -0.05 -18.70 9.81
C ASP A 388 -1.07 -18.40 10.93
N LEU A 389 -2.06 -17.53 10.75
CA LEU A 389 -3.02 -17.15 11.81
C LEU A 389 -4.19 -18.13 12.02
#